data_AF-A0A2A5JUX3-F1
#
_entry.id   AF-A0A2A5JUX3-F1
#
_cell.length_a   1.000
_cell.length_b   1.000
_cell.length_c   1.000
_cell.angle_alpha   90.00
_cell.angle_beta   90.00
_cell.angle_gamma   90.00
#
_symmetry.space_group_name_H-M   'P 1'
#
loop_
_entity.id
_entity.type
_entity.pdbx_description
1 polymer ?
#
loop_
_entity_poly.entity_id
_entity_poly.type
_entity_poly.pdbx_seq_one_letter_code
_entity_poly.pdbx_strand_id
1 'polypeptide(L)'
;MALEQDIAKLIEASNDLTATVDNKIQDITAKLDAKRAEVDARLQAKEQAVDAKITSFQRALPLAPNALSDTKHFKNICADVPNGTAVDVIAAHAAPWSSFFFRDTEGTGTITKLSLAQLTEFGLTPNEEFLRRGIGTKDTHNEYFSGSDYQVLLLDVVVSKGMSHDPENGLLFLLNQGCHTFIGWSKGEFLTQASCWVNVLEQTGTLRFYPSQNRSASIFVDGSDAGKGWQYKSNRRTGWGGCHQPIFKGLGSMKVAIALPYIGTGDHGDNMIWADSVGHPYTHVGPILSEGA
;
A
#
# COMPACT_ATOMS: atom_id res chain seq x y z
N MET A 1 -3.23 -90.89 28.17
CA MET A 1 -2.20 -90.81 27.10
C MET A 1 -2.71 -90.19 25.80
N ALA A 2 -3.72 -90.73 25.08
CA ALA A 2 -4.19 -90.12 23.83
C ALA A 2 -4.83 -88.72 24.02
N LEU A 3 -5.71 -88.58 25.00
CA LEU A 3 -6.38 -87.30 25.30
C LEU A 3 -5.40 -86.19 25.73
N GLU A 4 -4.36 -86.54 26.49
CA GLU A 4 -3.32 -85.59 26.93
C GLU A 4 -2.44 -85.12 25.76
N GLN A 5 -2.17 -86.00 24.80
CA GLN A 5 -1.47 -85.64 23.56
C GLN A 5 -2.31 -84.74 22.66
N ASP A 6 -3.62 -84.99 22.57
CA ASP A 6 -4.53 -84.15 21.78
C ASP A 6 -4.70 -82.75 22.41
N ILE A 7 -4.76 -82.67 23.74
CA ILE A 7 -4.76 -81.38 24.47
C ILE A 7 -3.46 -80.62 24.23
N ALA A 8 -2.30 -81.30 24.27
CA ALA A 8 -1.01 -80.66 24.01
C ALA A 8 -0.94 -80.08 22.57
N LYS A 9 -1.41 -80.82 21.57
CA LYS A 9 -1.49 -80.34 20.18
C LYS A 9 -2.44 -79.14 20.01
N LEU A 10 -3.56 -79.13 20.73
CA LEU A 10 -4.49 -77.99 20.71
C LEU A 10 -3.87 -76.73 21.32
N ILE A 11 -3.12 -76.87 22.42
CA ILE A 11 -2.39 -75.75 23.04
C ILE A 11 -1.32 -75.21 22.08
N GLU A 12 -0.55 -76.09 21.45
CA GLU A 12 0.46 -75.72 20.45
C GLU A 12 -0.17 -74.96 19.27
N ALA A 13 -1.23 -75.49 18.67
CA ALA A 13 -1.94 -74.84 17.58
C ALA A 13 -2.55 -73.48 18.00
N SER A 14 -3.04 -73.36 19.24
CA SER A 14 -3.55 -72.10 19.79
C SER A 14 -2.45 -71.05 19.97
N ASN A 15 -1.27 -71.47 20.44
CA ASN A 15 -0.12 -70.59 20.59
C ASN A 15 0.40 -70.11 19.23
N ASP A 16 0.47 -71.01 18.24
CA ASP A 16 0.86 -70.68 16.87
C ASP A 16 -0.12 -69.71 16.21
N LEU A 17 -1.43 -69.92 16.43
CA LEU A 17 -2.45 -68.99 15.94
C LEU A 17 -2.31 -67.62 16.59
N THR A 18 -2.08 -67.57 17.91
CA THR A 18 -1.88 -66.32 18.65
C THR A 18 -0.67 -65.56 18.11
N ALA A 19 0.47 -66.23 17.96
CA ALA A 19 1.68 -65.65 17.39
C ALA A 19 1.46 -65.14 15.95
N THR A 20 0.71 -65.89 15.14
CA THR A 20 0.36 -65.48 13.77
C THR A 20 -0.51 -64.23 13.74
N VAL A 21 -1.48 -64.14 14.64
CA VAL A 21 -2.38 -62.97 14.78
C VAL A 21 -1.59 -61.75 15.26
N ASP A 22 -0.74 -61.90 16.28
CA ASP A 22 0.09 -60.81 16.81
C ASP A 22 1.03 -60.25 15.75
N ASN A 23 1.70 -61.12 14.99
CA ASN A 23 2.56 -60.71 13.88
C ASN A 23 1.77 -59.92 12.81
N LYS A 24 0.57 -60.38 12.45
CA LYS A 24 -0.31 -59.67 11.50
C LYS A 24 -0.77 -58.31 12.06
N ILE A 25 -1.06 -58.21 13.35
CA ILE A 25 -1.44 -56.95 14.00
C ILE A 25 -0.27 -55.97 13.97
N GLN A 26 0.94 -56.42 14.28
CA GLN A 26 2.16 -55.60 14.21
C GLN A 26 2.41 -55.11 12.78
N ASP A 27 2.31 -55.99 11.79
CA ASP A 27 2.46 -55.64 10.37
C ASP A 27 1.42 -54.62 9.91
N ILE A 28 0.16 -54.78 10.32
CA ILE A 28 -0.92 -53.84 9.98
C ILE A 28 -0.68 -52.49 10.64
N THR A 29 -0.26 -52.48 11.91
CA THR A 29 0.02 -51.26 12.67
C THR A 29 1.17 -50.49 12.02
N ALA A 30 2.28 -51.18 11.70
CA ALA A 30 3.42 -50.58 11.02
C ALA A 30 3.05 -49.99 9.64
N LYS A 31 2.21 -50.70 8.87
CA LYS A 31 1.71 -50.19 7.57
C LYS A 31 0.80 -48.98 7.75
N LEU A 32 -0.05 -48.98 8.78
CA LEU A 32 -0.96 -47.87 9.07
C LEU A 32 -0.17 -46.62 9.47
N ASP A 33 0.82 -46.76 10.35
CA ASP A 33 1.67 -45.64 10.79
C ASP A 33 2.50 -45.08 9.63
N ALA A 34 3.07 -45.95 8.80
CA ALA A 34 3.78 -45.52 7.60
C ALA A 34 2.86 -44.76 6.63
N LYS A 35 1.63 -45.25 6.43
CA LYS A 35 0.66 -44.57 5.57
C LYS A 35 0.16 -43.26 6.15
N ARG A 36 -0.02 -43.18 7.47
CA ARG A 36 -0.37 -41.94 8.16
C ARG A 36 0.72 -40.89 7.97
N ALA A 37 1.98 -41.24 8.21
CA ALA A 37 3.11 -40.33 8.01
C ALA A 37 3.22 -39.87 6.55
N GLU A 38 2.99 -40.76 5.57
CA GLU A 38 2.96 -40.40 4.15
C GLU A 38 1.83 -39.39 3.84
N VAL A 39 0.63 -39.61 4.38
CA VAL A 39 -0.53 -38.72 4.19
C VAL A 39 -0.27 -37.36 4.83
N ASP A 40 0.21 -37.33 6.08
CA ASP A 40 0.49 -36.09 6.81
C ASP A 40 1.54 -35.24 6.07
N ALA A 41 2.61 -35.88 5.58
CA ALA A 41 3.64 -35.19 4.78
C ALA A 41 3.07 -34.63 3.47
N ARG A 42 2.22 -35.39 2.78
CA ARG A 42 1.58 -34.93 1.53
C ARG A 42 0.60 -33.79 1.78
N LEU A 43 -0.15 -33.83 2.89
CA LEU A 43 -1.09 -32.78 3.26
C LEU A 43 -0.35 -31.47 3.58
N GLN A 44 0.68 -31.55 4.43
CA GLN A 44 1.50 -30.39 4.78
C GLN A 44 2.17 -29.75 3.55
N ALA A 45 2.70 -30.56 2.63
CA ALA A 45 3.27 -30.06 1.38
C ALA A 45 2.22 -29.38 0.48
N LYS A 46 0.98 -29.87 0.48
CA LYS A 46 -0.13 -29.26 -0.28
C LYS A 46 -0.59 -27.94 0.35
N GLU A 47 -0.70 -27.88 1.68
CA GLU A 47 -1.01 -26.64 2.41
C GLU A 47 0.01 -25.54 2.10
N GLN A 48 1.31 -25.85 2.22
CA GLN A 48 2.37 -24.91 1.86
C GLN A 48 2.30 -24.45 0.40
N ALA A 49 2.02 -25.36 -0.53
CA ALA A 49 1.88 -25.02 -1.95
C ALA A 49 0.65 -24.15 -2.23
N VAL A 50 -0.45 -24.34 -1.48
CA VAL A 50 -1.66 -23.50 -1.57
C VAL A 50 -1.39 -22.11 -1.00
N ASP A 51 -0.76 -22.01 0.17
CA ASP A 51 -0.40 -20.72 0.79
C ASP A 51 0.52 -19.89 -0.12
N ALA A 52 1.51 -20.54 -0.75
CA ALA A 52 2.38 -19.89 -1.73
C ALA A 52 1.61 -19.38 -2.95
N LYS A 53 0.64 -20.16 -3.45
CA LYS A 53 -0.23 -19.74 -4.57
C LYS A 53 -1.15 -18.58 -4.18
N ILE A 54 -1.75 -18.61 -2.98
CA ILE A 54 -2.59 -17.51 -2.46
C ILE A 54 -1.76 -16.22 -2.39
N THR A 55 -0.56 -16.29 -1.81
CA THR A 55 0.35 -15.14 -1.72
C THR A 55 0.70 -14.61 -3.12
N SER A 56 0.97 -15.50 -4.07
CA SER A 56 1.24 -15.11 -5.47
C SER A 56 0.02 -14.48 -6.14
N PHE A 57 -1.19 -14.98 -5.90
CA PHE A 57 -2.41 -14.41 -6.46
C PHE A 57 -2.72 -13.03 -5.87
N GLN A 58 -2.50 -12.82 -4.58
CA GLN A 58 -2.68 -11.51 -3.93
C GLN A 58 -1.76 -10.43 -4.52
N ARG A 59 -0.53 -10.81 -4.90
CA ARG A 59 0.40 -9.93 -5.65
C ARG A 59 -0.01 -9.73 -7.11
N ALA A 60 -0.70 -10.72 -7.69
CA ALA A 60 -1.13 -10.69 -9.09
C ALA A 60 -2.52 -10.07 -9.30
N LEU A 61 -3.18 -9.58 -8.24
CA LEU A 61 -4.44 -8.85 -8.39
C LEU A 61 -4.22 -7.66 -9.35
N PRO A 62 -5.13 -7.46 -10.32
CA PRO A 62 -4.96 -6.47 -11.37
C PRO A 62 -4.70 -5.08 -10.81
N LEU A 63 -3.82 -4.35 -11.49
CA LEU A 63 -3.58 -2.94 -11.28
C LEU A 63 -4.92 -2.20 -11.40
N ALA A 64 -5.48 -1.76 -10.27
CA ALA A 64 -6.56 -0.79 -10.34
C ALA A 64 -5.98 0.58 -10.70
N PRO A 65 -6.70 1.41 -11.47
CA PRO A 65 -6.34 2.80 -11.69
C PRO A 65 -6.09 3.51 -10.36
N ASN A 66 -5.26 4.55 -10.38
CA ASN A 66 -5.09 5.40 -9.22
C ASN A 66 -6.46 5.88 -8.74
N ALA A 67 -6.78 5.61 -7.49
CA ALA A 67 -8.03 6.02 -6.87
C ALA A 67 -8.10 7.54 -6.63
N LEU A 68 -6.97 8.24 -6.85
CA LEU A 68 -6.85 9.68 -6.81
C LEU A 68 -6.94 10.27 -8.20
N SER A 69 -7.80 11.28 -8.35
CA SER A 69 -7.93 11.96 -9.63
C SER A 69 -6.63 12.66 -9.94
N ASP A 70 -6.12 12.60 -11.16
CA ASP A 70 -5.14 13.58 -11.67
C ASP A 70 -3.96 13.93 -10.71
N THR A 71 -3.37 12.92 -10.06
CA THR A 71 -2.22 13.16 -9.15
C THR A 71 -0.89 13.33 -9.88
N LYS A 72 -0.91 13.17 -11.20
CA LYS A 72 0.22 13.45 -12.06
C LYS A 72 0.42 14.96 -12.22
N HIS A 73 -0.65 15.71 -12.46
CA HIS A 73 -0.52 17.13 -12.80
C HIS A 73 -1.22 18.07 -11.82
N PHE A 74 -2.12 17.58 -10.97
CA PHE A 74 -2.91 18.41 -10.06
C PHE A 74 -3.56 19.61 -10.80
N LYS A 75 -4.15 19.36 -11.97
CA LYS A 75 -4.72 20.36 -12.88
C LYS A 75 -5.68 21.29 -12.16
N ASN A 76 -6.47 20.73 -11.25
CA ASN A 76 -7.49 21.47 -10.49
C ASN A 76 -6.98 22.05 -9.15
N ILE A 77 -5.66 22.06 -8.93
CA ILE A 77 -5.02 22.73 -7.79
C ILE A 77 -4.20 23.90 -8.32
N CYS A 78 -4.38 25.11 -7.78
CA CYS A 78 -3.74 26.33 -8.28
C CYS A 78 -3.92 26.48 -9.80
N ALA A 79 -5.13 26.20 -10.31
CA ALA A 79 -5.39 26.15 -11.75
C ALA A 79 -5.31 27.53 -12.41
N ASP A 80 -5.73 28.56 -11.67
CA ASP A 80 -5.90 29.93 -12.18
C ASP A 80 -4.67 30.84 -11.97
N VAL A 81 -3.55 30.27 -11.53
CA VAL A 81 -2.30 31.01 -11.30
C VAL A 81 -1.11 30.31 -11.96
N PRO A 82 -0.04 31.04 -12.33
CA PRO A 82 1.19 30.43 -12.82
C PRO A 82 1.83 29.49 -11.79
N ASN A 83 2.45 28.40 -12.26
CA ASN A 83 3.28 27.53 -11.43
C ASN A 83 4.35 28.33 -10.66
N GLY A 84 4.61 27.96 -9.42
CA GLY A 84 5.48 28.72 -8.50
C GLY A 84 4.76 29.79 -7.69
N THR A 85 3.49 30.08 -7.99
CA THR A 85 2.68 31.01 -7.20
C THR A 85 2.09 30.30 -5.97
N ALA A 86 2.38 30.83 -4.78
CA ALA A 86 1.76 30.37 -3.54
C ALA A 86 0.32 30.87 -3.46
N VAL A 87 -0.61 29.96 -3.19
CA VAL A 87 -2.04 30.26 -3.03
C VAL A 87 -2.48 29.76 -1.65
N ASP A 88 -3.41 30.47 -1.01
CA ASP A 88 -4.04 30.00 0.22
C ASP A 88 -4.55 28.56 0.05
N VAL A 89 -4.22 27.71 1.03
CA VAL A 89 -4.47 26.25 0.94
C VAL A 89 -5.96 25.92 0.84
N ILE A 90 -6.85 26.78 1.36
CA ILE A 90 -8.30 26.61 1.28
C ILE A 90 -8.81 27.03 -0.10
N ALA A 91 -8.33 28.16 -0.63
CA ALA A 91 -8.76 28.69 -1.92
C ALA A 91 -8.17 27.95 -3.14
N ALA A 92 -7.04 27.26 -2.99
CA ALA A 92 -6.31 26.68 -4.10
C ALA A 92 -6.97 25.46 -4.78
N HIS A 93 -8.02 24.88 -4.18
CA HIS A 93 -8.61 23.62 -4.61
C HIS A 93 -9.89 23.86 -5.43
N ALA A 94 -9.97 23.27 -6.62
CA ALA A 94 -11.20 23.12 -7.38
C ALA A 94 -11.64 21.65 -7.41
N ALA A 95 -12.95 21.42 -7.62
CA ALA A 95 -13.53 20.08 -7.69
C ALA A 95 -12.74 19.17 -8.65
N PRO A 96 -12.48 17.89 -8.30
CA PRO A 96 -13.04 17.17 -7.16
C PRO A 96 -12.29 17.38 -5.84
N TRP A 97 -11.26 18.22 -5.81
CA TRP A 97 -10.46 18.44 -4.62
C TRP A 97 -11.07 19.45 -3.68
N SER A 98 -10.83 19.27 -2.40
CA SER A 98 -11.21 20.22 -1.35
C SER A 98 -10.19 20.18 -0.21
N SER A 99 -10.17 21.24 0.58
CA SER A 99 -9.39 21.36 1.80
C SER A 99 -10.18 22.13 2.85
N PHE A 100 -9.95 21.82 4.13
CA PHE A 100 -10.61 22.48 5.26
C PHE A 100 -9.88 22.19 6.56
N PHE A 101 -9.90 23.16 7.47
CA PHE A 101 -9.58 22.94 8.88
C PHE A 101 -10.77 22.30 9.58
N PHE A 102 -10.54 21.25 10.35
CA PHE A 102 -11.61 20.46 10.95
C PHE A 102 -11.86 20.84 12.42
N ARG A 103 -13.15 20.95 12.79
CA ARG A 103 -13.64 21.12 14.17
C ARG A 103 -12.85 22.12 15.02
N ASP A 104 -13.03 23.40 14.74
CA ASP A 104 -12.43 24.52 15.48
C ASP A 104 -10.89 24.58 15.43
N THR A 105 -10.23 23.73 14.63
CA THR A 105 -8.82 23.87 14.31
C THR A 105 -8.60 25.23 13.66
N GLU A 106 -7.61 25.98 14.15
CA GLU A 106 -7.16 27.22 13.53
C GLU A 106 -5.73 27.05 13.01
N GLY A 107 -5.49 27.66 11.85
CA GLY A 107 -4.22 27.60 11.18
C GLY A 107 -4.23 28.42 9.90
N THR A 108 -3.11 28.39 9.21
CA THR A 108 -2.94 28.99 7.89
C THR A 108 -2.13 28.02 7.03
N GLY A 109 -2.19 28.21 5.72
CA GLY A 109 -1.28 27.48 4.87
C GLY A 109 -1.34 27.96 3.44
N THR A 110 -0.29 27.64 2.72
CA THR A 110 -0.23 27.85 1.27
C THR A 110 0.11 26.56 0.56
N ILE A 111 -0.30 26.50 -0.69
CA ILE A 111 0.06 25.45 -1.63
C ILE A 111 0.59 26.10 -2.90
N THR A 112 1.73 25.59 -3.35
CA THR A 112 2.41 26.03 -4.56
C THR A 112 2.55 24.84 -5.49
N LYS A 113 1.97 24.92 -6.69
CA LYS A 113 2.14 23.92 -7.74
C LYS A 113 3.42 24.23 -8.52
N LEU A 114 4.32 23.26 -8.60
CA LEU A 114 5.65 23.40 -9.18
C LEU A 114 5.84 22.45 -10.35
N SER A 115 6.44 22.96 -11.42
CA SER A 115 7.02 22.12 -12.47
C SER A 115 8.37 21.54 -12.04
N LEU A 116 8.82 20.51 -12.74
CA LEU A 116 10.12 19.89 -12.48
C LEU A 116 11.30 20.87 -12.63
N ALA A 117 11.17 21.88 -13.51
CA ALA A 117 12.20 22.89 -13.72
C ALA A 117 12.37 23.85 -12.53
N GLN A 118 11.32 24.03 -11.72
CA GLN A 118 11.31 24.94 -10.58
C GLN A 118 11.82 24.31 -9.28
N LEU A 119 12.02 22.98 -9.23
CA LEU A 119 12.31 22.29 -7.97
C LEU A 119 13.56 22.84 -7.25
N THR A 120 14.65 23.09 -7.98
CA THR A 120 15.90 23.59 -7.37
C THR A 120 15.74 24.98 -6.76
N GLU A 121 15.00 25.90 -7.40
CA GLU A 121 14.73 27.24 -6.88
C GLU A 121 14.00 27.21 -5.53
N PHE A 122 13.17 26.19 -5.33
CA PHE A 122 12.38 26.00 -4.11
C PHE A 122 13.06 25.08 -3.08
N GLY A 123 14.36 24.79 -3.24
CA GLY A 123 15.12 23.93 -2.31
C GLY A 123 14.78 22.43 -2.43
N LEU A 124 14.12 22.03 -3.53
CA LEU A 124 13.65 20.66 -3.78
C LEU A 124 14.51 19.93 -4.81
N THR A 125 15.81 20.19 -4.84
CA THR A 125 16.74 19.56 -5.79
C THR A 125 16.58 18.02 -5.77
N PRO A 126 16.26 17.39 -6.91
CA PRO A 126 16.12 15.94 -6.99
C PRO A 126 17.42 15.22 -6.60
N ASN A 127 17.31 14.21 -5.73
CA ASN A 127 18.42 13.30 -5.46
C ASN A 127 18.45 12.15 -6.47
N GLU A 128 19.52 11.34 -6.45
CA GLU A 128 19.72 10.26 -7.41
C GLU A 128 18.56 9.27 -7.44
N GLU A 129 18.01 8.92 -6.27
CA GLU A 129 16.90 7.98 -6.20
C GLU A 129 15.63 8.54 -6.84
N PHE A 130 15.30 9.81 -6.55
CA PHE A 130 14.16 10.48 -7.13
C PHE A 130 14.32 10.70 -8.63
N LEU A 131 15.52 10.97 -9.12
CA LEU A 131 15.81 11.01 -10.56
C LEU A 131 15.62 9.64 -11.21
N ARG A 132 16.20 8.59 -10.62
CA ARG A 132 16.19 7.23 -11.21
C ARG A 132 14.81 6.58 -11.20
N ARG A 133 14.06 6.72 -10.09
CA ARG A 133 12.77 6.04 -9.90
C ARG A 133 11.59 6.97 -10.20
N GLY A 134 11.68 8.22 -9.77
CA GLY A 134 10.69 9.28 -9.92
C GLY A 134 10.69 9.89 -11.32
N ILE A 135 11.54 10.88 -11.54
CA ILE A 135 11.41 11.78 -12.68
C ILE A 135 11.86 11.13 -14.00
N GLY A 136 12.88 10.28 -13.96
CA GLY A 136 13.60 9.80 -15.13
C GLY A 136 14.77 10.72 -15.51
N THR A 137 15.18 10.70 -16.77
CA THR A 137 16.36 11.43 -17.25
C THR A 137 15.95 12.75 -17.87
N LYS A 138 16.55 13.87 -17.45
CA LYS A 138 16.35 15.16 -18.12
C LYS A 138 16.91 15.06 -19.55
N ASP A 139 16.09 15.36 -20.56
CA ASP A 139 16.62 15.50 -21.91
C ASP A 139 17.50 16.76 -21.93
N THR A 140 18.73 16.61 -22.43
CA THR A 140 19.71 17.70 -22.48
C THR A 140 19.40 18.73 -23.56
N HIS A 141 18.47 18.46 -24.48
CA HIS A 141 18.18 19.30 -25.64
C HIS A 141 16.89 20.13 -25.51
N ASN A 142 16.10 19.93 -24.47
CA ASN A 142 14.84 20.64 -24.21
C ASN A 142 14.46 20.58 -22.71
N GLU A 143 13.38 21.24 -22.30
CA GLU A 143 12.96 21.29 -20.88
C GLU A 143 12.23 20.02 -20.40
N TYR A 144 12.16 18.98 -21.23
CA TYR A 144 11.44 17.75 -20.94
C TYR A 144 12.32 16.73 -20.21
N PHE A 145 11.68 15.88 -19.41
CA PHE A 145 12.31 14.68 -18.88
C PHE A 145 11.88 13.48 -19.73
N SER A 146 12.85 12.72 -20.24
CA SER A 146 12.66 11.36 -20.77
C SER A 146 12.30 10.45 -19.60
N GLY A 147 11.01 10.34 -19.32
CA GLY A 147 10.48 9.69 -18.14
C GLY A 147 9.08 10.19 -17.83
N SER A 148 8.91 10.75 -16.63
CA SER A 148 7.58 11.06 -16.12
C SER A 148 7.38 12.55 -15.92
N ASP A 149 6.54 13.11 -16.77
CA ASP A 149 6.07 14.49 -16.66
C ASP A 149 5.01 14.58 -15.55
N TYR A 150 5.37 15.16 -14.41
CA TYR A 150 4.42 15.42 -13.33
C TYR A 150 4.72 16.74 -12.63
N GLN A 151 3.74 17.22 -11.87
CA GLN A 151 3.84 18.40 -11.03
C GLN A 151 4.08 18.01 -9.57
N VAL A 152 4.63 18.94 -8.82
CA VAL A 152 4.87 18.83 -7.37
C VAL A 152 3.99 19.83 -6.64
N LEU A 153 3.45 19.44 -5.49
CA LEU A 153 2.79 20.37 -4.58
C LEU A 153 3.72 20.66 -3.41
N LEU A 154 4.15 21.90 -3.27
CA LEU A 154 4.81 22.39 -2.06
C LEU A 154 3.76 22.97 -1.13
N LEU A 155 3.69 22.42 0.08
CA LEU A 155 2.77 22.80 1.14
C LEU A 155 3.55 23.50 2.23
N ASP A 156 3.07 24.66 2.66
CA ASP A 156 3.62 25.41 3.81
C ASP A 156 2.46 25.68 4.77
N VAL A 157 2.40 24.94 5.85
CA VAL A 157 1.22 24.87 6.73
C VAL A 157 1.60 25.17 8.17
N VAL A 158 0.76 25.97 8.83
CA VAL A 158 0.82 26.23 10.26
C VAL A 158 -0.51 25.86 10.89
N VAL A 159 -0.48 25.03 11.93
CA VAL A 159 -1.64 24.72 12.77
C VAL A 159 -1.38 25.29 14.15
N SER A 160 -2.10 26.37 14.49
CA SER A 160 -1.87 27.16 15.71
C SER A 160 -2.79 26.77 16.87
N LYS A 161 -3.90 26.07 16.59
CA LYS A 161 -4.86 25.64 17.61
C LYS A 161 -5.46 24.28 17.25
N GLY A 162 -5.55 23.41 18.25
CA GLY A 162 -6.18 22.10 18.10
C GLY A 162 -7.70 22.15 18.11
N MET A 163 -8.32 20.98 18.02
CA MET A 163 -9.77 20.86 18.05
C MET A 163 -10.31 21.17 19.46
N SER A 164 -11.56 21.62 19.56
CA SER A 164 -12.23 21.93 20.83
C SER A 164 -12.25 20.79 21.86
N HIS A 165 -12.28 19.54 21.39
CA HIS A 165 -12.30 18.33 22.22
C HIS A 165 -10.94 17.61 22.28
N ASP A 166 -9.93 18.09 21.55
CA ASP A 166 -8.56 17.58 21.52
C ASP A 166 -7.60 18.75 21.22
N PRO A 167 -7.34 19.61 22.23
CA PRO A 167 -6.61 20.88 22.01
C PRO A 167 -5.17 20.71 21.54
N GLU A 168 -4.59 19.53 21.75
CA GLU A 168 -3.21 19.20 21.36
C GLU A 168 -3.10 18.71 19.91
N ASN A 169 -4.23 18.51 19.22
CA ASN A 169 -4.26 18.01 17.86
C ASN A 169 -5.19 18.89 17.00
N GLY A 170 -4.59 19.70 16.12
CA GLY A 170 -5.32 20.36 15.04
C GLY A 170 -5.23 19.55 13.75
N LEU A 171 -6.27 19.62 12.93
CA LEU A 171 -6.40 18.87 11.68
C LEU A 171 -6.67 19.80 10.50
N LEU A 172 -5.78 19.77 9.49
CA LEU A 172 -6.02 20.31 8.16
C LEU A 172 -6.12 19.16 7.18
N PHE A 173 -7.31 18.96 6.59
CA PHE A 173 -7.49 18.04 5.49
C PHE A 173 -7.24 18.76 4.16
N LEU A 174 -6.52 18.12 3.24
CA LEU A 174 -6.20 18.63 1.90
C LEU A 174 -6.39 17.52 0.87
N LEU A 175 -6.51 17.90 -0.41
CA LEU A 175 -6.74 16.96 -1.52
C LEU A 175 -7.91 15.97 -1.25
N ASN A 176 -8.92 16.42 -0.50
CA ASN A 176 -10.06 15.59 -0.15
C ASN A 176 -10.98 15.43 -1.36
N GLN A 177 -11.24 14.18 -1.76
CA GLN A 177 -12.16 13.82 -2.85
C GLN A 177 -13.48 13.20 -2.35
N GLY A 178 -13.74 13.33 -1.05
CA GLY A 178 -14.92 12.78 -0.40
C GLY A 178 -14.78 11.34 0.07
N CYS A 179 -15.91 10.80 0.52
CA CYS A 179 -16.02 9.49 1.14
C CYS A 179 -16.94 8.62 0.29
N HIS A 180 -16.38 7.84 -0.64
CA HIS A 180 -17.19 6.79 -1.26
C HIS A 180 -17.52 5.74 -0.20
N THR A 181 -18.78 5.32 -0.16
CA THR A 181 -19.38 4.42 0.85
C THR A 181 -18.90 2.96 0.76
N PHE A 182 -17.75 2.68 0.16
CA PHE A 182 -17.20 1.32 0.12
C PHE A 182 -16.43 1.05 1.42
N ILE A 183 -17.00 0.17 2.26
CA ILE A 183 -16.62 -0.09 3.65
C ILE A 183 -16.00 -1.48 3.73
N GLY A 184 -14.67 -1.57 3.66
CA GLY A 184 -13.90 -2.78 3.90
C GLY A 184 -12.68 -2.48 4.77
N TRP A 185 -12.85 -1.70 5.84
CA TRP A 185 -11.77 -1.27 6.72
C TRP A 185 -11.06 -2.48 7.32
N SER A 186 -9.83 -2.76 6.89
CA SER A 186 -9.08 -3.94 7.36
C SER A 186 -9.84 -5.26 7.11
N LYS A 187 -10.74 -5.29 6.12
CA LYS A 187 -11.56 -6.45 5.75
C LYS A 187 -11.41 -6.72 4.25
N GLY A 188 -11.49 -8.00 3.88
CA GLY A 188 -11.35 -8.46 2.50
C GLY A 188 -9.97 -9.03 2.21
N GLU A 189 -9.88 -9.83 1.15
CA GLU A 189 -8.67 -10.60 0.80
C GLU A 189 -7.69 -9.83 -0.10
N PHE A 190 -8.05 -8.61 -0.50
CA PHE A 190 -7.26 -7.76 -1.37
C PHE A 190 -6.43 -6.75 -0.56
N LEU A 191 -5.24 -6.44 -1.06
CA LEU A 191 -4.32 -5.45 -0.49
C LEU A 191 -4.53 -4.09 -1.15
N THR A 192 -4.31 -3.02 -0.40
CA THR A 192 -4.08 -1.69 -0.95
C THR A 192 -2.66 -1.23 -0.68
N GLN A 193 -2.08 -0.56 -1.66
CA GLN A 193 -0.81 0.12 -1.53
C GLN A 193 -1.03 1.62 -1.70
N ALA A 194 -0.41 2.38 -0.80
CA ALA A 194 -0.19 3.80 -0.97
C ALA A 194 1.28 4.04 -1.31
N SER A 195 1.57 5.02 -2.14
CA SER A 195 2.94 5.42 -2.48
C SER A 195 3.00 6.91 -2.77
N CYS A 196 4.08 7.57 -2.36
CA CYS A 196 4.31 8.98 -2.65
C CYS A 196 5.79 9.32 -2.53
N TRP A 197 6.22 10.34 -3.27
CA TRP A 197 7.47 11.02 -3.01
C TRP A 197 7.22 12.22 -2.10
N VAL A 198 8.04 12.37 -1.08
CA VAL A 198 7.93 13.44 -0.09
C VAL A 198 9.30 14.06 0.16
N ASN A 199 9.33 15.37 0.39
CA ASN A 199 10.53 16.06 0.84
C ASN A 199 10.12 17.06 1.93
N VAL A 200 10.47 16.76 3.18
CA VAL A 200 10.20 17.64 4.32
C VAL A 200 11.36 18.64 4.42
N LEU A 201 11.06 19.91 4.17
CA LEU A 201 12.04 20.99 4.26
C LEU A 201 12.19 21.46 5.70
N GLU A 202 11.05 21.71 6.36
CA GLU A 202 11.01 22.28 7.71
C GLU A 202 9.84 21.68 8.48
N GLN A 203 10.01 21.48 9.79
CA GLN A 203 8.94 21.07 10.69
C GLN A 203 9.21 21.63 12.10
N THR A 204 8.16 22.10 12.75
CA THR A 204 8.19 22.53 14.15
C THR A 204 6.99 21.95 14.92
N GLY A 205 7.16 21.79 16.23
CA GLY A 205 6.10 21.29 17.10
C GLY A 205 5.80 19.80 16.88
N THR A 206 4.52 19.44 16.99
CA THR A 206 4.04 18.06 16.86
C THR A 206 3.43 17.76 15.50
N LEU A 207 3.43 18.73 14.58
CA LEU A 207 2.77 18.62 13.29
C LEU A 207 3.37 17.49 12.46
N ARG A 208 2.51 16.58 12.00
CA ARG A 208 2.82 15.49 11.09
C ARG A 208 1.96 15.61 9.85
N PHE A 209 2.49 15.16 8.73
CA PHE A 209 1.74 15.12 7.48
C PHE A 209 1.53 13.69 7.03
N TYR A 210 0.30 13.37 6.68
CA TYR A 210 -0.14 12.08 6.18
C TYR A 210 -0.54 12.26 4.72
N PRO A 211 0.38 12.08 3.75
CA PRO A 211 0.04 12.12 2.32
C PRO A 211 -0.96 11.02 1.93
N SER A 212 -1.09 9.98 2.75
CA SER A 212 -2.11 8.95 2.58
C SER A 212 -2.60 8.47 3.94
N GLN A 213 -3.91 8.50 4.14
CA GLN A 213 -4.58 7.98 5.34
C GLN A 213 -6.04 7.62 5.00
N ASN A 214 -6.68 6.85 5.88
CA ASN A 214 -8.09 6.46 5.85
C ASN A 214 -8.45 5.53 4.69
N ARG A 215 -8.49 6.00 3.43
CA ARG A 215 -8.89 5.19 2.26
C ARG A 215 -7.92 4.06 1.90
N SER A 216 -6.65 4.21 2.23
CA SER A 216 -5.56 3.26 1.94
C SER A 216 -4.55 3.17 3.08
N ALA A 217 -3.50 2.38 2.87
CA ALA A 217 -2.39 2.26 3.82
C ALA A 217 -1.85 3.64 4.23
N SER A 218 -1.69 3.85 5.54
CA SER A 218 -1.25 5.14 6.06
C SER A 218 0.22 5.36 5.78
N ILE A 219 0.55 6.49 5.18
CA ILE A 219 1.92 7.01 5.08
C ILE A 219 1.94 8.29 5.90
N PHE A 220 3.00 8.49 6.68
CA PHE A 220 3.22 9.74 7.38
C PHE A 220 4.68 10.16 7.32
N VAL A 221 4.88 11.46 7.48
CA VAL A 221 6.18 12.10 7.71
C VAL A 221 6.07 13.05 8.89
N ASP A 222 7.20 13.27 9.55
CA ASP A 222 7.33 14.13 10.71
C ASP A 222 8.69 14.83 10.73
N GLY A 223 9.04 15.47 11.85
CA GLY A 223 10.32 16.17 12.01
C GLY A 223 11.56 15.29 11.82
N SER A 224 11.44 13.96 11.96
CA SER A 224 12.55 13.06 11.68
C SER A 224 12.89 12.95 10.20
N ASP A 225 12.00 13.37 9.30
CA ASP A 225 12.22 13.36 7.85
C ASP A 225 12.77 14.70 7.30
N ALA A 226 12.82 15.74 8.15
CA ALA A 226 13.27 17.07 7.75
C ALA A 226 14.72 17.08 7.24
N GLY A 227 14.95 17.74 6.11
CA GLY A 227 16.29 17.95 5.53
C GLY A 227 16.92 16.71 4.87
N LYS A 228 16.20 15.59 4.75
CA LYS A 228 16.72 14.36 4.11
C LYS A 228 16.61 14.36 2.57
N GLY A 229 16.01 15.41 1.99
CA GLY A 229 15.70 15.47 0.56
C GLY A 229 14.51 14.59 0.19
N TRP A 230 14.39 14.24 -1.09
CA TRP A 230 13.29 13.42 -1.61
C TRP A 230 13.36 11.98 -1.10
N GLN A 231 12.28 11.51 -0.50
CA GLN A 231 12.13 10.16 0.01
C GLN A 231 10.94 9.48 -0.66
N TYR A 232 11.13 8.24 -1.09
CA TYR A 232 10.02 7.38 -1.47
C TYR A 232 9.40 6.78 -0.22
N LYS A 233 8.11 7.05 0.01
CA LYS A 233 7.35 6.43 1.08
C LYS A 233 6.27 5.56 0.47
N SER A 234 6.11 4.36 1.00
CA SER A 234 5.03 3.47 0.63
C SER A 234 4.56 2.68 1.84
N ASN A 235 3.32 2.24 1.81
CA ASN A 235 2.79 1.32 2.82
C ASN A 235 1.71 0.44 2.19
N ARG A 236 1.43 -0.70 2.83
CA ARG A 236 0.42 -1.67 2.41
C ARG A 236 -0.54 -1.97 3.55
N ARG A 237 -1.79 -2.26 3.23
CA ARG A 237 -2.77 -2.76 4.19
C ARG A 237 -3.79 -3.66 3.51
N THR A 238 -4.37 -4.55 4.29
CA THR A 238 -5.54 -5.33 3.87
C THR A 238 -6.77 -4.44 3.82
N GLY A 239 -7.56 -4.57 2.74
CA GLY A 239 -8.81 -3.83 2.58
C GLY A 239 -8.64 -2.34 2.21
N TRP A 240 -9.77 -1.70 1.95
CA TRP A 240 -9.88 -0.28 1.62
C TRP A 240 -11.21 0.28 2.12
N GLY A 241 -11.28 1.60 2.28
CA GLY A 241 -12.52 2.27 2.64
C GLY A 241 -12.33 3.50 3.50
N GLY A 242 -13.39 4.29 3.60
CA GLY A 242 -13.34 5.62 4.22
C GLY A 242 -12.98 6.71 3.21
N CYS A 243 -12.82 7.92 3.74
CA CYS A 243 -12.56 9.12 2.96
C CYS A 243 -11.10 9.13 2.47
N HIS A 244 -10.85 9.59 1.24
CA HIS A 244 -9.48 9.93 0.87
C HIS A 244 -9.18 11.34 1.34
N GLN A 245 -8.37 11.45 2.40
CA GLN A 245 -8.08 12.74 3.01
C GLN A 245 -6.65 12.77 3.55
N PRO A 246 -5.68 13.16 2.70
CA PRO A 246 -4.38 13.59 3.17
C PRO A 246 -4.57 14.68 4.23
N ILE A 247 -3.77 14.63 5.28
CA ILE A 247 -4.03 15.41 6.49
C ILE A 247 -2.74 15.87 7.16
N PHE A 248 -2.71 17.12 7.59
CA PHE A 248 -1.79 17.56 8.64
C PHE A 248 -2.47 17.38 10.00
N LYS A 249 -1.78 16.72 10.93
CA LYS A 249 -2.27 16.46 12.29
C LYS A 249 -1.22 16.88 13.31
N GLY A 250 -1.66 17.63 14.32
CA GLY A 250 -0.82 18.12 15.41
C GLY A 250 -0.80 19.65 15.44
N LEU A 251 0.20 20.23 16.07
CA LEU A 251 0.41 21.68 16.19
C LEU A 251 1.80 22.07 15.74
N GLY A 252 1.96 23.31 15.29
CA GLY A 252 3.24 23.86 14.81
C GLY A 252 3.21 24.12 13.31
N SER A 253 4.37 24.06 12.66
CA SER A 253 4.51 24.33 11.23
C SER A 253 5.16 23.16 10.50
N MET A 254 4.85 23.02 9.20
CA MET A 254 5.54 22.09 8.32
C MET A 254 5.56 22.62 6.90
N LYS A 255 6.75 22.62 6.31
CA LYS A 255 6.97 22.86 4.90
C LYS A 255 7.39 21.57 4.22
N VAL A 256 6.54 21.02 3.37
CA VAL A 256 6.70 19.70 2.77
C VAL A 256 6.26 19.70 1.32
N ALA A 257 7.07 19.11 0.45
CA ALA A 257 6.69 18.86 -0.94
C ALA A 257 6.23 17.42 -1.12
N ILE A 258 5.23 17.23 -1.98
CA ILE A 258 4.79 15.93 -2.45
C ILE A 258 4.79 15.82 -3.97
N ALA A 259 5.14 14.64 -4.45
CA ALA A 259 4.95 14.26 -5.83
C ALA A 259 4.27 12.89 -5.92
N LEU A 260 3.41 12.73 -6.92
CA LEU A 260 2.84 11.44 -7.30
C LEU A 260 2.20 10.66 -6.13
N PRO A 261 1.28 11.25 -5.34
CA PRO A 261 0.50 10.44 -4.43
C PRO A 261 -0.31 9.44 -5.27
N TYR A 262 -0.12 8.16 -4.96
CA TYR A 262 -0.79 7.05 -5.61
C TYR A 262 -1.48 6.19 -4.57
N ILE A 263 -2.72 5.81 -4.86
CA ILE A 263 -3.48 4.83 -4.10
C ILE A 263 -4.09 3.84 -5.08
N GLY A 264 -3.76 2.56 -4.90
CA GLY A 264 -4.30 1.49 -5.73
C GLY A 264 -4.57 0.22 -4.93
N THR A 265 -5.28 -0.70 -5.58
CA THR A 265 -5.42 -2.07 -5.11
C THR A 265 -4.31 -2.94 -5.69
N GLY A 266 -3.89 -3.95 -4.93
CA GLY A 266 -2.76 -4.81 -5.25
C GLY A 266 -1.54 -4.49 -4.40
N ASP A 267 -0.66 -5.48 -4.28
CA ASP A 267 0.69 -5.32 -3.76
C ASP A 267 1.66 -5.23 -4.93
N HIS A 268 2.34 -4.10 -5.04
CA HIS A 268 3.22 -3.81 -6.17
C HIS A 268 4.70 -4.04 -5.86
N GLY A 269 5.04 -4.68 -4.72
CA GLY A 269 6.41 -5.08 -4.41
C GLY A 269 7.38 -3.90 -4.36
N ASP A 270 6.93 -2.75 -3.83
CA ASP A 270 7.65 -1.48 -3.76
C ASP A 270 7.90 -0.79 -5.11
N ASN A 271 7.39 -1.36 -6.21
CA ASN A 271 7.37 -0.66 -7.48
C ASN A 271 6.44 0.54 -7.40
N MET A 272 6.91 1.65 -7.99
CA MET A 272 6.10 2.84 -8.16
C MET A 272 5.04 2.59 -9.22
N ILE A 273 3.81 3.04 -8.96
CA ILE A 273 2.74 3.00 -9.95
C ILE A 273 2.47 4.41 -10.43
N TRP A 274 2.57 4.60 -11.74
CA TRP A 274 2.30 5.86 -12.41
C TRP A 274 0.79 6.10 -12.43
N ALA A 275 0.38 7.29 -12.01
CA ALA A 275 -1.03 7.72 -11.94
C ALA A 275 -1.77 7.74 -13.30
N ASP A 276 -1.09 7.44 -14.41
CA ASP A 276 -1.66 7.28 -15.76
C ASP A 276 -1.21 6.00 -16.44
N SER A 277 -0.27 5.25 -15.86
CA SER A 277 -0.05 3.86 -16.28
C SER A 277 -1.09 3.04 -15.54
N VAL A 278 -2.34 3.11 -16.04
CA VAL A 278 -3.18 1.93 -16.02
C VAL A 278 -2.35 0.90 -16.75
N GLY A 279 -1.49 0.17 -16.04
CA GLY A 279 -0.99 -1.07 -16.59
C GLY A 279 -2.27 -1.82 -16.84
N HIS A 280 -2.61 -1.99 -18.11
CA HIS A 280 -3.77 -2.79 -18.48
C HIS A 280 -3.68 -4.02 -17.60
N PRO A 281 -4.74 -4.33 -16.83
CA PRO A 281 -4.73 -5.53 -16.03
C PRO A 281 -4.19 -6.62 -16.94
N TYR A 282 -3.18 -7.36 -16.48
CA TYR A 282 -2.65 -8.48 -17.24
C TYR A 282 -3.78 -9.51 -17.32
N THR A 283 -4.75 -9.25 -18.18
CA THR A 283 -5.81 -10.16 -18.52
C THR A 283 -5.14 -11.13 -19.47
N HIS A 284 -5.23 -12.42 -19.18
CA HIS A 284 -4.73 -13.48 -20.07
C HIS A 284 -5.45 -13.49 -21.44
N VAL A 285 -6.41 -12.59 -21.62
CA VAL A 285 -7.02 -12.21 -22.89
C VAL A 285 -6.40 -10.88 -23.31
N GLY A 286 -5.67 -10.90 -24.43
CA GLY A 286 -5.10 -9.70 -25.04
C GLY A 286 -6.16 -8.64 -25.36
N PRO A 287 -5.73 -7.42 -25.71
CA PRO A 287 -6.66 -6.35 -26.05
C PRO A 287 -7.62 -6.80 -27.15
N ILE A 288 -8.92 -6.69 -26.89
CA ILE A 288 -9.90 -6.67 -27.96
C ILE A 288 -9.64 -5.35 -28.68
N LEU A 289 -9.04 -5.44 -29.86
CA LEU A 289 -8.99 -4.34 -30.82
C LEU A 289 -10.44 -3.98 -31.13
N SER A 290 -10.99 -2.97 -30.45
CA SER A 290 -12.20 -2.32 -30.93
C SER A 290 -11.85 -1.62 -32.23
N GLU A 291 -12.48 -2.06 -33.30
CA GLU A 291 -12.41 -1.47 -34.62
C GLU A 291 -12.69 0.04 -34.58
N GLY A 292 -11.81 0.83 -35.20
CA GLY A 292 -12.19 2.07 -35.88
C GLY A 292 -11.80 3.40 -35.21
N ALA A 293 -10.86 4.08 -35.88
CA ALA A 293 -10.69 5.53 -36.06
C ALA A 293 -10.55 6.45 -34.82
#